data_AF-A0A519ZD32-F1
#
_entry.id   AF-A0A519ZD32-F1
#
_cell.length_a   1.000
_cell.length_b   1.000
_cell.length_c   1.000
_cell.angle_alpha   90.00
_cell.angle_beta   90.00
_cell.angle_gamma   90.00
#
_symmetry.space_group_name_H-M   'P 1'
#
loop_
_entity.id
_entity.type
_entity.pdbx_description
1 polymer ?
#
loop_
_entity_poly.entity_id
_entity_poly.type
_entity_poly.pdbx_seq_one_letter_code
_entity_poly.pdbx_strand_id
1 'polypeptide(L)'
;MKKSLLGVFALMIAFAASAFTTTRAVQWTFKGSNTGQILSAAQYQQGLAAPSGCGSGSDLPCIVNFPDGINTATELNNYLTASGRTNAQILALSPQKRD
;
A
#
# COMPACT_ATOMS: atom_id res chain seq x y z
N MET A 1 21.07 7.81 -67.63
CA MET A 1 21.26 6.66 -66.71
C MET A 1 21.23 7.17 -65.27
N LYS A 2 20.74 6.33 -64.34
CA LYS A 2 20.66 6.47 -62.86
C LYS A 2 19.49 7.36 -62.38
N LYS A 3 18.30 6.82 -62.06
CA LYS A 3 17.85 5.95 -60.94
C LYS A 3 18.17 6.53 -59.56
N SER A 4 17.15 6.44 -58.68
CA SER A 4 17.16 6.57 -57.21
C SER A 4 16.77 7.96 -56.66
N LEU A 5 15.89 8.14 -55.67
CA LEU A 5 15.28 7.21 -54.70
C LEU A 5 13.96 7.78 -54.15
N LEU A 6 12.96 6.91 -54.02
CA LEU A 6 11.82 7.06 -53.11
C LEU A 6 12.26 6.92 -51.64
N GLY A 7 11.47 7.53 -50.74
CA GLY A 7 11.47 7.26 -49.28
C GLY A 7 12.39 8.19 -48.51
N VAL A 8 12.05 8.72 -47.34
CA VAL A 8 11.65 7.96 -46.16
C VAL A 8 10.76 8.80 -45.23
N PHE A 9 9.83 8.09 -44.60
CA PHE A 9 8.89 8.46 -43.54
C PHE A 9 9.46 9.45 -42.50
N ALA A 10 8.75 10.56 -42.29
CA ALA A 10 8.89 11.36 -41.09
C ALA A 10 8.38 10.55 -39.89
N LEU A 11 9.32 10.06 -39.09
CA LEU A 11 9.07 9.32 -37.85
C LEU A 11 8.44 10.27 -36.82
N MET A 12 7.11 10.25 -36.71
CA MET A 12 6.42 10.90 -35.59
C MET A 12 6.69 10.11 -34.32
N ILE A 13 7.68 10.55 -33.53
CA ILE A 13 7.86 10.05 -32.17
C ILE A 13 6.85 10.79 -31.29
N ALA A 14 5.63 10.26 -31.22
CA ALA A 14 4.72 10.60 -30.14
C ALA A 14 5.29 9.98 -28.86
N PHE A 15 6.12 10.74 -28.14
CA PHE A 15 6.42 10.45 -26.75
C PHE A 15 5.13 10.67 -25.96
N ALA A 16 4.28 9.64 -25.93
CA ALA A 16 3.27 9.53 -24.89
C ALA A 16 4.04 9.44 -23.57
N ALA A 17 4.19 10.57 -22.90
CA ALA A 17 4.61 10.61 -21.52
C ALA A 17 3.49 9.92 -20.73
N SER A 18 3.61 8.60 -20.56
CA SER A 18 2.86 7.86 -19.57
C SER A 18 3.20 8.50 -18.23
N ALA A 19 2.31 9.39 -17.75
CA ALA A 19 2.42 9.95 -16.42
C ALA A 19 2.32 8.76 -15.45
N PHE A 20 3.47 8.32 -14.94
CA PHE A 20 3.54 7.38 -13.84
C PHE A 20 2.90 8.06 -12.63
N THR A 21 1.59 7.91 -12.47
CA THR A 21 0.92 8.19 -11.20
C THR A 21 1.37 7.09 -10.26
N THR A 22 2.53 7.27 -9.62
CA THR A 22 2.91 6.39 -8.52
C THR A 22 1.95 6.70 -7.38
N THR A 23 0.89 5.91 -7.27
CA THR A 23 0.03 5.95 -6.09
C THR A 23 0.90 5.48 -4.94
N ARG A 24 1.36 6.41 -4.10
CA ARG A 24 2.20 6.07 -2.96
C ARG A 24 1.32 5.31 -1.97
N ALA A 25 1.58 4.02 -1.78
CA ALA A 25 0.86 3.22 -0.79
C ALA A 25 0.95 3.92 0.58
N VAL A 26 -0.21 4.16 1.20
CA VAL A 26 -0.29 4.86 2.48
C VAL A 26 0.12 3.89 3.58
N GLN A 27 1.18 4.25 4.30
CA GLN A 27 1.66 3.46 5.43
C GLN A 27 0.77 3.69 6.66
N TRP A 28 0.22 2.61 7.19
CA TRP A 28 -0.56 2.64 8.42
C TRP A 28 0.22 2.00 9.57
N THR A 29 0.44 2.75 10.64
CA THR A 29 1.11 2.25 11.84
C THR A 29 0.07 1.82 12.86
N PHE A 30 0.17 0.59 13.34
CA PHE A 30 -0.67 0.06 14.40
C PHE A 30 -0.11 0.45 15.77
N LYS A 31 -0.98 1.02 16.61
CA LYS A 31 -0.67 1.49 17.96
C LYS A 31 -1.35 0.68 19.07
N GLY A 32 -2.16 -0.32 18.71
CA GLY A 32 -2.82 -1.19 19.68
C GLY A 32 -1.84 -2.10 20.43
N SER A 33 -2.21 -2.53 21.62
CA SER A 33 -1.40 -3.33 22.54
C SER A 33 -1.82 -4.80 22.63
N ASN A 34 -2.87 -5.21 21.93
CA ASN A 34 -3.34 -6.59 21.93
C ASN A 34 -4.01 -6.98 20.60
N THR A 35 -4.17 -8.28 20.37
CA THR A 35 -4.68 -8.82 19.09
C THR A 35 -6.14 -8.44 18.84
N GLY A 36 -6.96 -8.30 19.89
CA GLY A 36 -8.35 -7.88 19.80
C GLY A 36 -8.54 -6.46 19.23
N GLN A 37 -7.48 -5.66 19.20
CA GLN A 37 -7.47 -4.30 18.67
C GLN A 37 -7.15 -4.21 17.17
N ILE A 38 -6.70 -5.31 16.54
CA ILE A 38 -6.26 -5.32 15.14
C ILE A 38 -7.40 -4.96 14.16
N LEU A 39 -8.64 -5.29 14.46
CA LEU A 39 -9.78 -4.91 13.60
C LEU A 39 -10.36 -3.53 13.94
N SER A 40 -9.75 -2.78 14.86
CA SER A 40 -10.20 -1.44 15.23
C SER A 40 -9.43 -0.37 14.46
N ALA A 41 -10.09 0.32 13.54
CA ALA A 41 -9.48 1.40 12.76
C ALA A 41 -8.87 2.52 13.63
N ALA A 42 -9.40 2.75 14.83
CA ALA A 42 -8.88 3.72 15.81
C ALA A 42 -7.44 3.40 16.28
N GLN A 43 -7.00 2.17 16.08
CA GLN A 43 -5.67 1.67 16.46
C GLN A 43 -4.66 1.80 15.33
N TYR A 44 -5.01 2.50 14.26
CA TYR A 44 -4.13 2.78 13.13
C TYR A 44 -3.95 4.28 12.95
N GLN A 45 -2.75 4.67 12.53
CA GLN A 45 -2.44 6.06 12.24
C GLN A 45 -1.40 6.17 11.14
N GLN A 46 -1.61 7.11 10.22
CA GLN A 46 -0.68 7.39 9.14
C GLN A 46 0.45 8.29 9.59
N GLY A 47 1.61 8.17 8.96
CA GLY A 47 2.75 9.06 9.19
C GLY A 47 3.43 8.92 10.56
N LEU A 48 3.02 7.95 11.39
CA LEU A 48 3.77 7.58 12.59
C LEU A 48 4.93 6.65 12.25
N ALA A 49 6.06 6.84 12.94
CA ALA A 49 7.12 5.84 12.95
C ALA A 49 6.60 4.51 13.50
N ALA A 50 7.18 3.40 13.05
CA ALA A 50 6.89 2.09 13.60
C ALA A 50 7.14 2.08 15.12
N PRO A 51 6.31 1.39 15.92
CA PRO A 51 6.56 1.25 17.36
C PRO A 51 7.91 0.56 17.65
N SER A 52 8.41 0.67 18.88
CA SER A 52 9.56 -0.11 19.31
C SER A 52 9.22 -1.61 19.37
N GLY A 53 10.22 -2.48 19.18
CA GLY A 53 10.01 -3.93 19.18
C GLY A 53 9.44 -4.49 17.86
N CYS A 54 9.51 -3.73 16.76
CA CYS A 54 9.15 -4.28 15.47
C CYS A 54 10.26 -5.18 14.94
N GLY A 55 9.91 -6.44 14.65
CA GLY A 55 10.84 -7.49 14.23
C GLY A 55 11.09 -8.58 15.28
N SER A 56 10.48 -8.50 16.47
CA SER A 56 10.68 -9.48 17.56
C SER A 56 9.59 -10.55 17.67
N GLY A 57 8.38 -10.32 17.16
CA GLY A 57 7.25 -11.23 17.40
C GLY A 57 6.25 -11.29 16.25
N SER A 58 5.23 -12.14 16.39
CA SER A 58 4.21 -12.40 15.36
C SER A 58 2.80 -11.97 15.74
N ASP A 59 2.57 -11.47 16.95
CA ASP A 59 1.20 -11.39 17.48
C ASP A 59 0.51 -10.08 17.11
N LEU A 60 1.26 -8.98 17.01
CA LEU A 60 0.75 -7.66 16.67
C LEU A 60 1.43 -7.09 15.43
N PRO A 61 0.70 -6.43 14.53
CA PRO A 61 1.32 -5.70 13.44
C PRO A 61 2.03 -4.44 13.97
N CYS A 62 3.09 -4.02 13.30
CA CYS A 62 3.67 -2.69 13.53
C CYS A 62 3.23 -1.70 12.47
N ILE A 63 3.53 -2.04 11.23
CA ILE A 63 3.10 -1.34 10.04
C ILE A 63 2.17 -2.29 9.29
N VAL A 64 1.09 -1.78 8.71
CA VAL A 64 0.20 -2.55 7.84
C VAL A 64 0.11 -1.85 6.50
N ASN A 65 0.43 -2.61 5.45
CA ASN A 65 0.28 -2.14 4.08
C ASN A 65 -1.08 -2.60 3.58
N PHE A 66 -2.09 -1.77 3.85
CA PHE A 66 -3.43 -2.02 3.34
C PHE A 66 -3.45 -1.92 1.81
N PRO A 67 -4.39 -2.61 1.13
CA PRO A 67 -4.58 -2.48 -0.31
C PRO A 67 -4.74 -1.03 -0.77
N ASP A 68 -4.42 -0.78 -2.03
CA ASP A 68 -4.62 0.53 -2.66
C ASP A 68 -6.07 1.02 -2.48
N GLY A 69 -6.23 2.33 -2.29
CA GLY A 69 -7.52 2.96 -2.04
C GLY A 69 -7.91 3.09 -0.56
N ILE A 70 -7.06 2.65 0.37
CA ILE A 70 -7.27 2.84 1.82
C ILE A 70 -6.39 4.00 2.31
N ASN A 71 -6.86 5.22 2.07
CA ASN A 71 -6.13 6.46 2.32
C ASN A 71 -6.73 7.27 3.47
N THR A 72 -7.90 6.89 3.98
CA THR A 72 -8.61 7.59 5.06
C THR A 72 -9.01 6.62 6.17
N ALA A 73 -9.26 7.17 7.37
CA ALA A 73 -9.72 6.37 8.51
C ALA A 73 -11.08 5.71 8.23
N THR A 74 -11.95 6.36 7.44
CA THR A 74 -13.25 5.81 7.03
C THR A 74 -13.09 4.63 6.09
N GLU A 75 -12.25 4.73 5.07
CA GLU A 75 -11.95 3.60 4.16
C GLU A 75 -11.33 2.43 4.92
N LEU A 76 -10.42 2.72 5.85
CA LEU A 76 -9.82 1.71 6.70
C LEU A 76 -10.87 1.01 7.56
N ASN A 77 -11.76 1.78 8.21
CA ASN A 77 -12.83 1.23 9.02
C ASN A 77 -13.75 0.34 8.18
N ASN A 78 -14.15 0.79 6.99
CA ASN A 78 -14.94 -0.01 6.06
C ASN A 78 -14.20 -1.29 5.64
N TYR A 79 -12.89 -1.21 5.38
CA TYR A 79 -12.08 -2.38 5.04
C TYR A 79 -11.99 -3.41 6.17
N LEU A 80 -11.78 -2.95 7.41
CA LEU A 80 -11.63 -3.80 8.60
C LEU A 80 -12.97 -4.40 9.07
N THR A 81 -14.06 -3.64 8.91
CA THR A 81 -15.42 -4.07 9.29
C THR A 81 -16.15 -4.82 8.19
N ALA A 82 -15.61 -4.86 6.97
CA ALA A 82 -16.12 -5.71 5.90
C ALA A 82 -16.21 -7.17 6.39
N SER A 83 -17.35 -7.80 6.13
CA SER A 83 -17.65 -9.16 6.59
C SER A 83 -16.52 -10.13 6.28
N GLY A 84 -16.07 -10.87 7.30
CA GLY A 84 -15.10 -11.96 7.15
C GLY A 84 -13.63 -11.58 7.31
N ARG A 85 -13.30 -10.35 7.73
CA ARG A 85 -11.93 -10.01 8.11
C ARG A 85 -11.55 -10.61 9.46
N THR A 86 -10.34 -11.15 9.53
CA THR A 86 -9.78 -11.72 10.76
C THR A 86 -8.47 -11.04 11.13
N ASN A 87 -8.10 -11.07 12.40
CA ASN A 87 -6.82 -10.56 12.89
C ASN A 87 -5.65 -11.16 12.09
N ALA A 88 -5.70 -12.47 11.80
CA ALA A 88 -4.67 -13.16 11.03
C ALA A 88 -4.50 -12.61 9.61
N GLN A 89 -5.60 -12.24 8.94
CA GLN A 89 -5.53 -11.63 7.60
C GLN A 89 -4.87 -10.25 7.66
N ILE A 90 -5.22 -9.41 8.63
CA ILE A 90 -4.63 -8.07 8.76
C ILE A 90 -3.16 -8.16 9.16
N LEU A 91 -2.83 -9.09 10.05
CA LEU A 91 -1.47 -9.38 10.47
C LEU A 91 -0.61 -9.89 9.30
N ALA A 92 -1.18 -10.64 8.34
CA ALA A 92 -0.47 -11.07 7.14
C ALA A 92 -0.11 -9.92 6.19
N LEU A 93 -0.82 -8.79 6.25
CA LEU A 93 -0.50 -7.56 5.51
C LEU A 93 0.63 -6.75 6.15
N SER A 94 1.12 -7.20 7.31
CA SER A 94 2.13 -6.50 8.08
C SER A 94 3.53 -6.98 7.73
N PRO A 95 4.41 -6.12 7.15
CA PRO A 95 5.79 -6.48 6.87
C PRO A 95 6.65 -6.62 8.14
N GLN A 96 6.24 -5.99 9.25
CA GLN A 96 6.95 -6.01 10.52
C GLN A 96 5.95 -6.20 11.65
N LYS A 97 6.24 -7.15 12.53
CA LYS A 97 5.35 -7.56 13.63
C LYS A 97 6.09 -7.44 14.96
N ARG A 98 5.33 -7.34 16.04
CA ARG A 98 5.81 -7.29 17.42
C ARG A 98 5.01 -8.26 18.28
N ASP A 99 5.63 -8.66 19.37
CA ASP A 99 5.05 -9.36 20.51
C ASP A 99 4.12 -8.45 21.33
#